data_AF-A0A7L4Q3K0-F1
#
_entry.id   AF-A0A7L4Q3K0-F1
#
_cell.length_a   1.000
_cell.length_b   1.000
_cell.length_c   1.000
_cell.angle_alpha   90.00
_cell.angle_beta   90.00
_cell.angle_gamma   90.00
#
_symmetry.space_group_name_H-M   'P 1'
#
loop_
_entity.id
_entity.type
_entity.pdbx_description
1 polymer ?
#
loop_
_entity_poly.entity_id
_entity_poly.type
_entity_poly.pdbx_seq_one_letter_code
_entity_poly.pdbx_strand_id
1 'polypeptide(L)'
;MQDKIVPLVGIIIVCLAAVFLAGCTEEQDGIPPTPTPPPPVPGEVYMFDQTNNGETYDVPLDAEIRIRLPENPTTGYSWQMTITPGLVIENESYQPDDPGGRLVGAGGTRQWILRTVQPGLQTVTGVYA
;
A
#
# COMPACT_ATOMS: atom_id res chain seq x y z
N MET A 1 -79.23 -19.77 -21.28
CA MET A 1 -79.35 -19.68 -19.81
C MET A 1 -78.30 -18.69 -19.36
N GLN A 2 -78.66 -17.44 -19.10
CA GLN A 2 -79.12 -16.95 -17.77
C GLN A 2 -77.92 -16.98 -16.78
N ASP A 3 -77.42 -15.91 -16.16
CA ASP A 3 -78.02 -14.61 -15.85
C ASP A 3 -76.96 -13.52 -15.60
N LYS A 4 -77.43 -12.27 -15.66
CA LYS A 4 -76.74 -11.02 -15.33
C LYS A 4 -76.31 -10.96 -13.86
N ILE A 5 -75.30 -10.13 -13.53
CA ILE A 5 -75.30 -9.10 -12.47
C ILE A 5 -73.84 -8.70 -12.14
N VAL A 6 -73.50 -7.46 -12.50
CA VAL A 6 -72.51 -6.58 -11.85
C VAL A 6 -73.30 -5.74 -10.83
N PRO A 7 -72.78 -5.18 -9.70
CA PRO A 7 -71.41 -5.11 -9.19
C PRO A 7 -71.26 -5.57 -7.72
N LEU A 8 -70.14 -6.18 -7.35
CA LEU A 8 -69.71 -6.22 -5.94
C LEU A 8 -68.28 -5.68 -5.80
N VAL A 9 -68.09 -4.49 -6.40
CA VAL A 9 -66.88 -3.65 -6.28
C VAL A 9 -66.73 -3.05 -4.87
N GLY A 10 -67.60 -3.37 -3.90
CA GLY A 10 -67.68 -2.67 -2.62
C GLY A 10 -67.47 -3.46 -1.33
N ILE A 11 -67.36 -4.80 -1.34
CA ILE A 11 -67.47 -5.60 -0.07
C ILE A 11 -66.35 -6.65 0.11
N ILE A 12 -65.25 -6.56 -0.63
CA ILE A 12 -63.99 -7.26 -0.27
C ILE A 12 -62.88 -6.23 -0.04
N ILE A 13 -63.24 -5.16 0.68
CA ILE A 13 -62.32 -4.14 1.21
C ILE A 13 -61.90 -4.48 2.66
N VAL A 14 -62.31 -5.63 3.22
CA VAL A 14 -62.19 -5.88 4.67
C VAL A 14 -61.49 -7.19 5.08
N CYS A 15 -61.13 -8.13 4.19
CA CYS A 15 -60.80 -9.49 4.67
C CYS A 15 -59.38 -10.02 4.57
N LEU A 16 -58.38 -9.38 3.96
CA LEU A 16 -57.03 -9.99 3.90
C LEU A 16 -55.91 -8.95 3.93
N ALA A 17 -55.91 -8.13 4.98
CA ALA A 17 -54.70 -7.50 5.48
C ALA A 17 -53.79 -8.57 6.11
N ALA A 18 -53.15 -9.40 5.28
CA ALA A 18 -52.01 -10.27 5.62
C ALA A 18 -51.64 -11.15 4.42
N VAL A 19 -51.15 -10.55 3.33
CA VAL A 19 -50.43 -11.32 2.30
C VAL A 19 -49.00 -10.83 2.29
N PHE A 20 -48.15 -11.72 2.81
CA PHE A 20 -46.72 -11.61 2.97
C PHE A 20 -46.04 -11.15 1.68
N LEU A 21 -45.59 -9.89 1.68
CA LEU A 21 -44.48 -9.46 0.83
C LEU A 21 -43.23 -10.16 1.38
N ALA A 22 -42.88 -11.31 0.83
CA ALA A 22 -41.51 -11.80 0.87
C ALA A 22 -40.67 -10.91 -0.06
N GLY A 23 -40.46 -9.66 0.36
CA GLY A 23 -39.37 -8.84 -0.11
C GLY A 23 -38.13 -9.31 0.63
N CYS A 24 -37.15 -9.83 -0.10
CA CYS A 24 -35.80 -9.95 0.42
C CYS A 24 -35.35 -8.53 0.78
N THR A 25 -35.29 -8.22 2.07
CA THR A 25 -34.47 -7.11 2.53
C THR A 25 -33.04 -7.62 2.48
N GLU A 26 -32.29 -7.25 1.44
CA GLU A 26 -30.84 -7.19 1.57
C GLU A 26 -30.58 -6.06 2.56
N GLU A 27 -30.35 -6.46 3.81
CA GLU A 27 -29.77 -5.61 4.82
C GLU A 27 -28.38 -5.25 4.30
N GLN A 28 -28.28 -4.09 3.65
CA GLN A 28 -27.00 -3.48 3.30
C GLN A 28 -26.34 -3.09 4.62
N ASP A 29 -25.70 -4.09 5.22
CA ASP A 29 -24.81 -3.92 6.35
C ASP A 29 -23.74 -2.94 5.87
N GLY A 30 -23.82 -1.73 6.44
CA GLY A 30 -23.04 -0.60 5.98
C GLY A 30 -21.57 -0.95 6.05
N ILE A 31 -20.93 -1.12 4.90
CA ILE A 31 -19.48 -1.06 4.79
C ILE A 31 -19.12 0.29 5.41
N PRO A 32 -18.45 0.33 6.58
CA PRO A 32 -17.93 1.57 7.10
C PRO A 32 -17.04 2.15 6.01
N PRO A 33 -17.05 3.47 5.74
CA PRO A 33 -16.02 4.02 4.88
C PRO A 33 -14.69 3.56 5.49
N THR A 34 -13.87 2.86 4.70
CA THR A 34 -12.49 2.53 5.07
C THR A 34 -11.92 3.78 5.74
N PRO A 35 -11.42 3.71 6.99
CA PRO A 35 -10.85 4.89 7.62
C PRO A 35 -9.84 5.45 6.63
N THR A 36 -10.12 6.66 6.14
CA THR A 36 -9.22 7.32 5.21
C THR A 36 -7.88 7.39 5.95
N PRO A 37 -6.80 6.78 5.43
CA PRO A 37 -5.51 6.89 6.08
C PRO A 37 -5.25 8.38 6.29
N PRO A 38 -4.75 8.79 7.47
CA PRO A 38 -4.42 10.18 7.70
C PRO A 38 -3.55 10.66 6.53
N PRO A 39 -3.74 11.91 6.07
CA PRO A 39 -2.91 12.45 4.99
C PRO A 39 -1.44 12.17 5.32
N PRO A 40 -0.63 11.69 4.35
CA PRO A 40 0.78 11.42 4.57
C PRO A 40 1.39 12.62 5.30
N VAL A 41 1.97 12.39 6.48
CA VAL A 41 2.62 13.46 7.23
C VAL A 41 3.74 13.97 6.33
N PRO A 42 3.68 15.20 5.80
CA PRO A 42 4.67 15.65 4.84
C PRO A 42 6.04 15.70 5.53
N GLY A 43 7.00 14.94 5.01
CA GLY A 43 8.39 14.94 5.51
C GLY A 43 8.77 13.80 6.45
N GLU A 44 7.96 12.77 6.62
CA GLU A 44 8.42 11.53 7.28
C GLU A 44 9.37 10.77 6.32
N VAL A 45 10.59 10.51 6.79
CA VAL A 45 11.62 9.78 6.05
C VAL A 45 11.73 8.37 6.63
N TYR A 46 11.54 7.36 5.78
CA TYR A 46 11.64 5.96 6.17
C TYR A 46 13.07 5.48 5.98
N MET A 47 13.71 5.06 7.06
CA MET A 47 15.12 4.66 7.07
C MET A 47 15.22 3.14 7.15
N PHE A 48 15.98 2.53 6.24
CA PHE A 48 16.26 1.10 6.27
C PHE A 48 17.75 0.81 6.11
N ASP A 49 18.18 -0.31 6.68
CA ASP A 49 19.52 -0.86 6.50
C ASP A 49 19.47 -2.39 6.35
N GLN A 50 20.62 -3.05 6.43
CA GLN A 50 20.74 -4.50 6.29
C GLN A 50 19.95 -5.29 7.35
N THR A 51 19.60 -4.70 8.49
CA THR A 51 18.83 -5.36 9.55
C THR A 51 17.37 -5.54 9.19
N ASN A 52 16.86 -4.77 8.22
CA ASN A 52 15.48 -4.86 7.73
C ASN A 52 15.30 -5.89 6.60
N ASN A 53 16.33 -6.71 6.32
CA ASN A 53 16.26 -7.67 5.23
C ASN A 53 15.14 -8.71 5.46
N GLY A 54 14.23 -8.81 4.49
CA GLY A 54 13.08 -9.71 4.54
C GLY A 54 11.88 -9.18 5.32
N GLU A 55 11.92 -7.93 5.78
CA GLU A 55 10.82 -7.26 6.46
C GLU A 55 9.93 -6.48 5.48
N THR A 56 8.69 -6.21 5.89
CA THR A 56 7.70 -5.44 5.12
C THR A 56 7.15 -4.31 5.99
N TYR A 57 7.02 -3.12 5.40
CA TYR A 57 6.58 -1.91 6.08
C TYR A 57 5.47 -1.21 5.28
N ASP A 58 4.48 -0.66 5.98
CA ASP A 58 3.49 0.22 5.39
C ASP A 58 4.09 1.62 5.23
N VAL A 59 4.30 2.03 3.96
CA VAL A 59 4.88 3.33 3.60
C VAL A 59 3.86 4.09 2.75
N PRO A 60 3.50 5.35 3.09
CA PRO A 60 2.54 6.13 2.33
C PRO A 60 3.07 6.48 0.94
N LEU A 61 2.17 6.87 0.03
CA LEU A 61 2.52 7.43 -1.27
C LEU A 61 3.26 8.77 -1.10
N ASP A 62 4.15 9.07 -2.05
CA ASP A 62 5.01 10.27 -2.07
C ASP A 62 6.03 10.35 -0.91
N ALA A 63 6.18 9.28 -0.15
CA ALA A 63 7.12 9.18 0.96
C ALA A 63 8.56 9.04 0.46
N GLU A 64 9.48 9.61 1.22
CA GLU A 64 10.92 9.40 1.02
C GLU A 64 11.37 8.16 1.78
N ILE A 65 12.04 7.26 1.08
CA ILE A 65 12.71 6.10 1.66
C ILE A 65 14.22 6.29 1.50
N ARG A 66 14.99 6.06 2.57
CA ARG A 66 16.45 6.03 2.53
C ARG A 66 16.96 4.67 2.93
N ILE A 67 17.72 4.06 2.05
CA ILE A 67 18.37 2.76 2.30
C ILE A 67 19.86 3.02 2.43
N ARG A 68 20.48 2.54 3.51
CA ARG A 68 21.91 2.69 3.79
C ARG A 68 22.52 1.32 4.03
N LEU A 69 23.46 0.92 3.18
CA LEU A 69 24.14 -0.37 3.28
C LEU A 69 25.66 -0.16 3.38
N PRO A 70 26.36 -0.85 4.29
CA PRO A 70 27.81 -0.88 4.28
C PRO A 70 28.34 -1.40 2.94
N GLU A 71 29.33 -0.71 2.38
CA GLU A 71 29.97 -1.07 1.11
C GLU A 71 31.48 -0.90 1.24
N ASN A 72 32.25 -1.82 0.66
CA ASN A 72 33.70 -1.66 0.57
C ASN A 72 34.18 -1.80 -0.88
N PRO A 73 34.24 -0.70 -1.65
CA PRO A 73 34.67 -0.75 -3.05
C PRO A 73 36.11 -1.22 -3.24
N THR A 74 36.95 -1.19 -2.20
CA THR A 74 38.36 -1.62 -2.28
C THR A 74 38.50 -3.13 -2.47
N THR A 75 37.46 -3.91 -2.17
CA THR A 75 37.44 -5.36 -2.42
C THR A 75 37.01 -5.71 -3.85
N GLY A 76 36.59 -4.71 -4.64
CA GLY A 76 36.02 -4.90 -5.99
C GLY A 76 34.53 -5.22 -6.00
N TYR A 77 33.88 -5.30 -4.84
CA TYR A 77 32.44 -5.56 -4.71
C TYR A 77 31.64 -4.26 -4.60
N SER A 78 30.40 -4.30 -5.07
CA SER A 78 29.44 -3.20 -4.98
C SER A 78 28.02 -3.72 -4.76
N TRP A 79 27.14 -2.88 -4.22
CA TRP A 79 25.72 -3.19 -4.21
C TRP A 79 25.07 -2.91 -5.56
N GLN A 80 24.29 -3.89 -6.03
CA GLN A 80 23.39 -3.78 -7.16
C GLN A 80 21.95 -3.78 -6.62
N MET A 81 21.25 -2.66 -6.76
CA MET A 81 19.87 -2.51 -6.29
C MET A 81 18.88 -2.62 -7.45
N THR A 82 17.82 -3.41 -7.26
CA THR A 82 16.67 -3.45 -8.15
C THR A 82 15.40 -3.16 -7.36
N ILE A 83 14.45 -2.49 -8.02
CA ILE A 83 13.20 -2.05 -7.41
C ILE A 83 12.02 -2.39 -8.31
N THR A 84 10.84 -2.56 -7.72
CA THR A 84 9.59 -2.70 -8.46
C THR A 84 9.07 -1.34 -8.97
N PRO A 85 8.18 -1.29 -9.98
CA PRO A 85 7.78 -0.05 -10.66
C PRO A 85 7.10 1.02 -9.78
N GLY A 86 6.59 0.68 -8.59
CA GLY A 86 5.98 1.65 -7.68
C GLY A 86 6.98 2.44 -6.83
N LEU A 87 8.28 2.25 -7.07
CA LEU A 87 9.36 3.01 -6.47
C LEU A 87 10.17 3.72 -7.57
N VAL A 88 10.79 4.85 -7.23
CA VAL A 88 11.77 5.54 -8.07
C VAL A 88 13.01 5.84 -7.23
N ILE A 89 14.20 5.59 -7.77
CA ILE A 89 15.47 6.04 -7.17
C ILE A 89 15.66 7.50 -7.57
N GLU A 90 15.61 8.41 -6.60
CA GLU A 90 15.86 9.85 -6.79
C GLU A 90 17.35 10.18 -6.69
N ASN A 91 18.08 9.46 -5.83
CA ASN A 91 19.51 9.65 -5.67
C ASN A 91 20.20 8.36 -5.24
N GLU A 92 21.45 8.21 -5.67
CA GLU A 92 22.37 7.17 -5.23
C GLU A 92 23.74 7.80 -4.95
N SER A 93 24.37 7.43 -3.83
CA SER A 93 25.67 7.96 -3.44
C SER A 93 26.47 6.98 -2.59
N TYR A 94 27.78 7.17 -2.54
CA TYR A 94 28.68 6.45 -1.64
C TYR A 94 29.41 7.44 -0.74
N GLN A 95 29.44 7.16 0.56
CA GLN A 95 30.11 7.94 1.59
C GLN A 95 31.22 7.09 2.21
N PRO A 96 32.51 7.40 1.98
CA PRO A 96 33.62 6.71 2.65
C PRO A 96 33.61 6.97 4.16
N ASP A 97 33.90 5.95 4.97
CA ASP A 97 34.04 6.12 6.43
C ASP A 97 35.34 6.85 6.81
N ASP A 98 36.36 6.77 5.95
CA ASP A 98 37.58 7.56 6.04
C ASP A 98 37.78 8.42 4.77
N PRO A 99 37.14 9.60 4.70
CA PRO A 99 37.30 10.51 3.57
C PRO A 99 38.74 11.01 3.39
N GLY A 100 39.58 10.91 4.44
CA GLY A 100 40.98 11.31 4.40
C GLY A 100 41.91 10.26 3.80
N GLY A 101 41.42 9.03 3.55
CA GLY A 101 42.21 7.94 2.94
C GLY A 101 43.44 7.54 3.76
N ARG A 102 43.40 7.72 5.08
CA ARG A 102 44.49 7.37 6.01
C ARG A 102 44.51 5.87 6.29
N LEU A 103 43.37 5.20 6.17
CA LEU A 103 43.17 3.78 6.40
C LEU A 103 43.00 3.05 5.06
N VAL A 104 44.00 2.25 4.71
CA VAL A 104 43.96 1.40 3.52
C VAL A 104 42.84 0.36 3.68
N GLY A 105 42.00 0.23 2.66
CA GLY A 105 40.90 -0.74 2.65
C GLY A 105 39.67 -0.32 3.46
N ALA A 106 39.62 0.92 3.96
CA ALA A 106 38.44 1.46 4.62
C ALA A 106 37.25 1.44 3.64
N GLY A 107 36.14 0.87 4.12
CA GLY A 107 34.87 0.90 3.40
C GLY A 107 34.14 2.21 3.62
N GLY A 108 32.83 2.12 3.51
CA GLY A 108 31.91 3.23 3.66
C GLY A 108 30.47 2.73 3.63
N THR A 109 29.59 3.65 3.28
CA THR A 109 28.15 3.38 3.17
C THR A 109 27.66 3.78 1.79
N ARG A 110 27.00 2.86 1.09
CA ARG A 110 26.18 3.20 -0.08
C ARG A 110 24.77 3.59 0.39
N GLN A 111 24.25 4.67 -0.19
CA GLN A 111 22.94 5.21 0.13
C GLN A 111 22.09 5.38 -1.13
N TRP A 112 20.83 4.97 -1.04
CA TRP A 112 19.79 5.31 -2.00
C TRP A 112 18.71 6.16 -1.33
N ILE A 113 18.21 7.15 -2.07
CA ILE A 113 16.99 7.89 -1.75
C ILE A 113 15.95 7.48 -2.78
N LEU A 114 14.82 6.97 -2.31
CA LEU A 114 13.71 6.49 -3.13
C LEU A 114 12.43 7.26 -2.82
N ARG A 115 11.52 7.30 -3.78
CA ARG A 115 10.17 7.85 -3.67
C ARG A 115 9.13 6.79 -3.97
N THR A 116 8.08 6.69 -3.16
CA THR A 116 6.91 5.85 -3.46
C THR A 116 6.01 6.56 -4.47
N VAL A 117 5.77 5.94 -5.63
CA VAL A 117 5.02 6.54 -6.74
C VAL A 117 3.75 5.78 -7.12
N GLN A 118 3.58 4.54 -6.66
CA GLN A 118 2.38 3.74 -6.88
C GLN A 118 2.01 2.90 -5.66
N PRO A 119 0.71 2.69 -5.39
CA PRO A 119 0.26 1.85 -4.28
C PRO A 119 0.51 0.36 -4.58
N GLY A 120 0.45 -0.46 -3.52
CA GLY A 120 0.60 -1.92 -3.61
C GLY A 120 1.94 -2.41 -3.05
N LEU A 121 2.14 -3.74 -3.06
CA LEU A 121 3.36 -4.35 -2.56
C LEU A 121 4.53 -4.04 -3.49
N GLN A 122 5.50 -3.29 -2.97
CA GLN A 122 6.74 -2.97 -3.65
C GLN A 122 7.90 -3.74 -3.01
N THR A 123 8.91 -4.08 -3.81
CA THR A 123 10.07 -4.83 -3.35
C THR A 123 11.35 -4.11 -3.76
N VAL A 124 12.27 -4.00 -2.80
CA VAL A 124 13.66 -3.61 -3.04
C VAL A 124 14.53 -4.84 -2.87
N THR A 125 15.37 -5.14 -3.86
CA THR A 125 16.35 -6.23 -3.79
C THR A 125 17.75 -5.65 -3.94
N GLY A 126 18.64 -5.96 -3.00
CA GLY A 126 20.06 -5.63 -3.08
C GLY A 126 20.90 -6.90 -3.20
N VAL A 127 21.84 -6.92 -4.15
CA VAL A 127 22.84 -7.98 -4.29
C VAL A 127 24.23 -7.37 -4.17
N TYR A 128 25.08 -7.95 -3.31
CA TYR A 128 26.48 -7.52 -3.17
C TYR A 128 27.38 -8.44 -4.00
N ALA A 129 27.99 -7.89 -5.06
CA ALA A 129 28.75 -8.66 -6.05
C ALA A 129 29.94 -7.89 -6.60
#